data_AF-A0A8T3Z8Q4-F1
#
_entry.id   AF-A0A8T3Z8Q4-F1
#
_cell.length_a   1.000
_cell.length_b   1.000
_cell.length_c   1.000
_cell.angle_alpha   90.00
_cell.angle_beta   90.00
_cell.angle_gamma   90.00
#
_symmetry.space_group_name_H-M   'P 1'
#
loop_
_entity.id
_entity.type
_entity.pdbx_description
1 polymer ?
#
loop_
_entity_poly.entity_id
_entity_poly.type
_entity_poly.pdbx_seq_one_letter_code
_entity_poly.pdbx_strand_id
1 'polypeptide(L)'
;MPEDDEGSEDNRKWVGVRLSKPMMHQVEEAVDGHPEYAWSTPNDFVRDAVRRHLEYVRQQDYLRQGELMALPERVEDVLKRSLGDKFAGEFERRLAKATKGIDPEKDPRAYIQAVTALLSSTLGPTMAKVITDGMTKGKGEGK
;
A
#
# COMPACT_ATOMS: atom_id res chain seq x y z
N MET A 1 -21.30 43.62 26.36
CA MET A 1 -20.72 42.97 25.17
C MET A 1 -19.71 41.97 25.68
N PRO A 2 -19.97 40.65 25.60
CA PRO A 2 -18.91 39.67 25.73
C PRO A 2 -18.24 39.53 24.36
N GLU A 3 -16.92 39.69 24.33
CA GLU A 3 -16.07 39.35 23.20
C GLU A 3 -15.92 37.82 23.17
N ASP A 4 -16.29 37.22 22.04
CA ASP A 4 -16.03 35.82 21.73
C ASP A 4 -14.52 35.64 21.53
N ASP A 5 -13.85 35.06 22.52
CA ASP A 5 -12.44 34.66 22.43
C ASP A 5 -12.37 33.25 21.78
N GLU A 6 -12.10 33.23 20.48
CA GLU A 6 -11.74 32.05 19.69
C GLU A 6 -10.39 31.47 20.18
N GLY A 7 -10.42 30.68 21.25
CA GLY A 7 -9.29 29.86 21.69
C GLY A 7 -9.36 28.44 21.13
N SER A 8 -8.87 28.22 19.92
CA SER A 8 -8.67 26.87 19.37
C SER A 8 -7.66 26.10 20.23
N GLU A 9 -8.12 25.22 21.11
CA GLU A 9 -7.26 24.43 22.00
C GLU A 9 -6.33 23.50 21.22
N ASP A 10 -5.04 23.74 21.42
CA ASP A 10 -3.89 23.05 20.87
C ASP A 10 -3.85 21.60 21.41
N ASN A 11 -4.56 20.68 20.76
CA ASN A 11 -4.65 19.26 21.12
C ASN A 11 -3.37 18.48 20.75
N ARG A 12 -2.19 19.03 21.09
CA ARG A 12 -0.89 18.39 20.88
C ARG A 12 -0.69 17.26 21.88
N LYS A 13 -0.73 16.03 21.39
CA LYS A 13 -0.30 14.85 22.16
C LYS A 13 1.22 14.74 22.13
N TRP A 14 1.84 14.80 23.31
CA TRP A 14 3.27 14.57 23.49
C TRP A 14 3.57 13.07 23.57
N VAL A 15 4.51 12.59 22.76
CA VAL A 15 4.99 11.20 22.78
C VAL A 15 6.48 11.22 23.08
N GLY A 16 6.87 10.68 24.23
CA GLY A 16 8.27 10.53 24.60
C GLY A 16 8.86 9.29 23.95
N VAL A 17 9.90 9.46 23.11
CA VAL A 17 10.64 8.35 22.50
C VAL A 17 12.05 8.35 23.06
N ARG A 18 12.51 7.19 23.56
CA ARG A 18 13.89 7.04 24.01
C ARG A 18 14.75 6.61 22.83
N LEU A 19 15.70 7.46 22.46
CA LEU A 19 16.72 7.15 21.47
C LEU A 19 18.05 6.87 22.17
N SER A 20 18.90 6.05 21.56
CA SER A 20 20.27 5.87 22.03
C SER A 20 21.06 7.16 21.83
N LYS A 21 22.06 7.42 22.68
CA LYS A 21 22.93 8.61 22.53
C LYS A 21 23.53 8.77 21.13
N PRO A 22 24.05 7.69 20.47
CA PRO A 22 24.56 7.80 19.11
C PRO A 22 23.49 8.26 18.10
N MET A 23 22.26 7.81 18.29
CA MET A 23 21.16 8.15 17.39
C MET A 23 20.65 9.58 17.60
N MET A 24 20.63 10.06 18.85
CA MET A 24 20.37 11.48 19.14
C MET A 24 21.42 12.38 18.47
N HIS A 25 22.69 12.01 18.57
CA HIS A 25 23.78 12.77 17.95
C HIS A 25 23.63 12.85 16.43
N GLN A 26 23.26 11.75 15.78
CA GLN A 26 22.97 11.75 14.33
C GLN A 26 21.79 12.64 13.96
N VAL A 27 20.77 12.73 14.82
CA VAL A 27 19.63 13.63 14.58
C VAL A 27 20.06 15.09 14.72
N GLU A 28 20.86 15.42 15.73
CA GLU A 28 21.41 16.77 15.92
C GLU A 28 22.33 17.17 14.76
N GLU A 29 23.25 16.29 14.34
CA GLU A 29 24.10 16.51 13.16
C GLU A 29 23.29 16.70 11.88
N ALA A 30 22.17 15.97 11.72
CA ALA A 30 21.29 16.13 10.55
C ALA A 30 20.53 17.46 10.57
N VAL A 31 20.12 17.95 11.74
CA VAL A 31 19.48 19.27 11.90
C VAL A 31 20.47 20.38 11.56
N ASP A 32 21.68 20.32 12.08
CA ASP A 32 22.70 21.35 11.88
C ASP A 32 23.31 21.29 10.47
N GLY A 33 23.49 20.09 9.92
CA GLY A 33 24.13 19.85 8.64
C GLY A 33 23.27 20.15 7.42
N HIS A 34 21.96 20.33 7.60
CA HIS A 34 21.01 20.54 6.50
C HIS A 34 20.02 21.69 6.74
N PRO A 35 20.50 22.94 6.79
CA PRO A 35 19.66 24.12 7.01
C PRO A 35 18.61 24.34 5.91
N GLU A 36 18.83 23.79 4.71
CA GLU A 36 17.89 23.85 3.58
C GLU A 36 16.52 23.22 3.87
N TYR A 37 16.44 22.31 4.85
CA TYR A 37 15.17 21.69 5.26
C TYR A 37 14.46 22.47 6.38
N ALA A 38 15.03 23.58 6.84
CA ALA A 38 14.48 24.47 7.87
C ALA A 38 14.09 23.76 9.18
N TRP A 39 14.79 22.68 9.54
CA TRP A 39 14.62 22.03 10.84
C TRP A 39 15.20 22.92 11.92
N SER A 40 14.35 23.40 12.83
CA SER A 40 14.79 24.25 13.95
C SER A 40 15.08 23.43 15.21
N THR A 41 14.53 22.22 15.29
CA THR A 41 14.68 21.30 16.41
C THR A 41 14.72 19.84 15.95
N PRO A 42 15.26 18.91 16.76
CA PRO A 42 15.11 17.48 16.55
C PRO A 42 13.65 17.01 16.39
N ASN A 43 12.71 17.70 17.02
CA ASN A 43 11.29 17.39 16.87
C ASN A 43 10.77 17.72 15.46
N ASP A 44 11.23 18.81 14.86
CA ASP A 44 10.87 19.18 13.48
C ASP A 44 11.42 18.17 12.49
N PHE A 45 12.66 17.73 12.69
CA PHE A 45 13.27 16.64 11.92
C PHE A 45 12.44 15.36 12.01
N VAL A 46 12.08 14.91 13.22
CA VAL A 46 11.28 13.69 13.41
C VAL A 46 9.91 13.82 12.76
N ARG A 47 9.25 14.99 12.91
CA ARG A 47 7.94 15.24 12.31
C ARG A 47 7.98 15.16 10.80
N ASP A 48 8.99 15.77 10.18
CA ASP A 48 9.19 15.73 8.74
C ASP A 48 9.56 14.32 8.24
N ALA A 49 10.44 13.62 8.95
CA ALA A 49 10.81 12.23 8.63
C ALA A 49 9.58 11.30 8.68
N VAL A 50 8.74 11.43 9.70
CA VAL A 50 7.47 10.68 9.81
C VAL A 50 6.53 11.06 8.66
N ARG A 51 6.38 12.36 8.35
CA ARG A 51 5.56 12.80 7.21
C ARG A 51 6.02 12.17 5.90
N ARG A 52 7.31 12.27 5.57
CA ARG A 52 7.90 11.66 4.36
C ARG A 52 7.73 10.15 4.33
N HIS A 53 7.88 9.49 5.47
CA HIS A 53 7.66 8.05 5.55
C HIS A 53 6.19 7.69 5.30
N LEU A 54 5.24 8.43 5.88
CA LEU A 54 3.81 8.23 5.63
C LEU A 54 3.43 8.51 4.17
N GLU A 55 4.00 9.53 3.55
CA GLU A 55 3.84 9.81 2.12
C GLU A 55 4.38 8.67 1.26
N TYR A 56 5.58 8.16 1.58
CA TYR A 56 6.15 6.99 0.91
C TYR A 56 5.25 5.76 1.07
N VAL A 57 4.76 5.47 2.28
CA VAL A 57 3.83 4.36 2.53
C VAL A 57 2.54 4.53 1.73
N ARG A 58 1.96 5.74 1.70
CA ARG A 58 0.76 6.03 0.90
C ARG A 58 1.01 5.86 -0.60
N GLN A 59 2.17 6.28 -1.10
CA GLN A 59 2.54 6.14 -2.49
C GLN A 59 2.74 4.66 -2.85
N GLN A 60 3.37 3.88 -1.98
CA GLN A 60 3.48 2.43 -2.13
C GLN A 60 2.11 1.76 -2.11
N ASP A 61 1.20 2.18 -1.22
CA ASP A 61 -0.17 1.67 -1.18
C ASP A 61 -0.95 2.03 -2.47
N TYR A 62 -0.76 3.22 -3.02
CA TYR A 62 -1.36 3.62 -4.30
C TYR A 62 -0.82 2.82 -5.48
N LEU A 63 0.50 2.64 -5.57
CA LEU A 63 1.13 1.80 -6.58
C LEU A 63 0.66 0.35 -6.47
N ARG A 64 0.60 -0.16 -5.24
CA ARG A 64 0.08 -1.49 -4.95
C ARG A 64 -1.40 -1.59 -5.34
N GLN A 65 -2.23 -0.58 -5.07
CA GLN A 65 -3.62 -0.56 -5.51
C GLN A 65 -3.73 -0.61 -7.04
N GLY A 66 -2.91 0.14 -7.78
CA GLY A 66 -2.87 0.08 -9.24
C GLY A 66 -2.47 -1.31 -9.76
N GLU A 67 -1.46 -1.93 -9.16
CA GLU A 67 -1.06 -3.31 -9.50
C GLU A 67 -2.14 -4.34 -9.16
N LEU A 68 -2.86 -4.11 -8.06
CA LEU A 68 -3.96 -4.97 -7.62
C LEU A 68 -5.21 -4.84 -8.50
N MET A 69 -5.46 -3.67 -9.10
CA MET A 69 -6.55 -3.50 -10.08
C MET A 69 -6.24 -4.20 -11.41
N ALA A 70 -4.96 -4.30 -11.80
CA ALA A 70 -4.53 -5.03 -12.99
C ALA A 70 -4.46 -6.56 -12.79
N LEU A 71 -4.71 -7.05 -11.57
CA LEU A 71 -4.55 -8.45 -11.20
C LEU A 71 -5.51 -9.41 -11.93
N PRO A 72 -6.80 -9.08 -12.18
CA PRO A 72 -7.71 -9.94 -12.94
C PRO A 72 -7.28 -10.16 -14.38
N GLU A 73 -6.91 -9.09 -15.09
CA GLU A 73 -6.44 -9.18 -16.48
C GLU A 73 -5.17 -10.04 -16.56
N ARG A 74 -4.24 -9.85 -15.62
CA ARG A 74 -3.04 -10.69 -15.52
C ARG A 74 -3.37 -12.15 -15.24
N VAL A 75 -4.33 -12.42 -14.35
CA VAL A 75 -4.80 -13.78 -14.06
C VAL A 75 -5.40 -14.40 -15.32
N GLU A 76 -6.26 -13.68 -16.01
CA GLU A 76 -6.88 -14.13 -17.26
C GLU A 76 -5.83 -14.45 -18.32
N ASP A 77 -4.85 -13.57 -18.52
CA ASP A 77 -3.73 -13.78 -19.45
C ASP A 77 -2.91 -15.03 -19.12
N VAL A 78 -2.58 -15.24 -17.84
CA VAL A 78 -1.86 -16.44 -17.40
C VAL A 78 -2.70 -17.70 -17.63
N LEU A 79 -3.99 -17.64 -17.34
CA LEU A 79 -4.92 -18.75 -17.57
C LEU A 79 -5.09 -19.06 -19.06
N LYS A 80 -5.22 -18.04 -19.91
CA LYS A 80 -5.27 -18.19 -21.37
C LYS A 80 -4.03 -18.89 -21.91
N ARG A 81 -2.84 -18.43 -21.49
CA ARG A 81 -1.56 -18.99 -21.93
C ARG A 81 -1.33 -20.41 -21.43
N SER A 82 -1.78 -20.73 -20.21
CA SER A 82 -1.46 -22.01 -19.56
C SER A 82 -2.52 -23.09 -19.76
N LEU A 83 -3.80 -22.72 -19.80
CA LEU A 83 -4.96 -23.61 -19.77
C LEU A 83 -5.91 -23.40 -20.96
N GLY A 84 -5.65 -22.40 -21.80
CA GLY A 84 -6.41 -22.11 -23.00
C GLY A 84 -7.64 -21.21 -22.78
N ASP A 85 -8.14 -20.63 -23.88
CA ASP A 85 -9.18 -19.60 -23.86
C ASP A 85 -10.51 -20.08 -23.25
N LYS A 86 -10.85 -21.36 -23.43
CA LYS A 86 -12.09 -21.92 -22.86
C LYS A 86 -12.10 -21.86 -21.34
N PHE A 87 -10.97 -22.19 -20.72
CA PHE A 87 -10.84 -22.19 -19.27
C PHE A 87 -10.81 -20.77 -18.71
N ALA A 88 -10.06 -19.88 -19.37
CA ALA A 88 -10.01 -18.47 -19.01
C ALA A 88 -11.40 -17.80 -19.07
N GLY A 89 -12.17 -18.05 -20.12
CA GLY A 89 -13.53 -17.51 -20.24
C GLY A 89 -14.54 -18.11 -19.26
N GLU A 90 -14.30 -19.32 -18.73
CA GLU A 90 -15.09 -19.85 -17.62
C GLU A 90 -14.73 -19.18 -16.30
N PHE A 91 -13.42 -19.01 -16.04
CA PHE A 91 -12.92 -18.31 -14.87
C PHE A 91 -13.42 -16.86 -14.83
N GLU A 92 -13.34 -16.13 -15.94
CA GLU A 92 -13.83 -14.74 -16.07
C GLU A 92 -15.31 -14.63 -15.70
N ARG A 93 -16.16 -15.54 -16.22
CA ARG A 93 -17.60 -15.56 -15.90
C ARG A 93 -17.85 -15.84 -14.41
N ARG A 94 -17.08 -16.74 -13.81
CA ARG A 94 -17.18 -17.03 -12.37
C ARG A 94 -16.67 -15.86 -11.54
N LEU A 95 -15.64 -15.16 -12.01
CA LEU A 95 -15.10 -13.97 -11.36
C LEU A 95 -16.11 -12.84 -11.38
N ALA A 96 -16.67 -12.50 -12.54
CA ALA A 96 -17.70 -11.49 -12.69
C ALA A 96 -18.92 -11.75 -11.79
N LYS A 97 -19.26 -13.02 -11.56
CA LYS A 97 -20.33 -13.41 -10.62
C LYS A 97 -19.90 -13.23 -9.16
N ALA A 98 -18.67 -13.61 -8.82
CA ALA A 98 -18.14 -13.52 -7.45
C ALA A 98 -17.87 -12.06 -7.01
N THR A 99 -17.54 -11.19 -7.96
CA THR A 99 -17.27 -9.77 -7.72
C THR A 99 -18.49 -8.89 -8.00
N LYS A 100 -19.66 -9.48 -8.26
CA LYS A 100 -20.88 -8.74 -8.55
C LYS A 100 -21.26 -7.85 -7.36
N GLY A 101 -21.28 -6.54 -7.57
CA GLY A 101 -21.58 -5.56 -6.51
C GLY A 101 -20.37 -5.12 -5.70
N ILE A 102 -19.16 -5.61 -6.02
CA ILE A 102 -17.91 -5.06 -5.51
C ILE A 102 -17.41 -4.03 -6.52
N ASP A 103 -17.28 -2.79 -6.07
CA ASP A 103 -16.64 -1.72 -6.84
C ASP A 103 -15.13 -1.77 -6.56
N PRO A 104 -14.29 -2.22 -7.52
CA PRO A 104 -12.86 -2.38 -7.29
C PRO A 104 -12.13 -1.06 -7.00
N GLU A 105 -12.71 0.10 -7.37
CA GLU A 105 -12.14 1.40 -7.05
C GLU A 105 -12.42 1.81 -5.61
N LYS A 106 -13.57 1.38 -5.05
CA LYS A 106 -13.99 1.71 -3.68
C LYS A 106 -13.58 0.68 -2.65
N ASP A 107 -13.60 -0.60 -3.02
CA ASP A 107 -13.17 -1.72 -2.18
C ASP A 107 -12.25 -2.69 -2.95
N PRO A 108 -11.01 -2.27 -3.24
CA PRO A 108 -10.04 -3.11 -3.91
C PRO A 108 -9.70 -4.36 -3.09
N ARG A 109 -9.76 -4.29 -1.75
CA ARG A 109 -9.42 -5.43 -0.88
C ARG A 109 -10.45 -6.55 -1.03
N ALA A 110 -11.74 -6.25 -0.97
CA ALA A 110 -12.79 -7.24 -1.17
C ALA A 110 -12.70 -7.85 -2.59
N TYR A 111 -12.39 -7.03 -3.58
CA TYR A 111 -12.23 -7.49 -4.96
C TYR A 111 -11.08 -8.50 -5.10
N ILE A 112 -9.90 -8.21 -4.54
CA ILE A 112 -8.74 -9.11 -4.57
C ILE A 112 -9.02 -10.40 -3.80
N GLN A 113 -9.69 -10.31 -2.66
CA GLN A 113 -10.07 -11.49 -1.88
C GLN A 113 -10.98 -12.41 -2.69
N ALA A 114 -11.95 -11.86 -3.44
CA ALA A 114 -12.80 -12.63 -4.33
C ALA A 114 -12.00 -13.30 -5.46
N VAL A 115 -11.07 -12.57 -6.09
CA VAL A 115 -10.16 -13.12 -7.12
C VAL A 115 -9.32 -14.29 -6.56
N THR A 116 -8.70 -14.08 -5.40
CA THR A 116 -7.80 -15.06 -4.76
C THR A 116 -8.57 -16.29 -4.30
N ALA A 117 -9.76 -16.10 -3.74
CA ALA A 117 -10.64 -17.19 -3.32
C ALA A 117 -11.10 -18.03 -4.53
N LEU A 118 -11.45 -17.38 -5.65
CA LEU A 118 -11.85 -18.08 -6.86
C LEU A 118 -10.68 -18.86 -7.46
N LEU A 119 -9.49 -18.25 -7.56
CA LEU A 119 -8.26 -18.92 -7.97
C LEU A 119 -7.97 -20.15 -7.11
N SER A 120 -8.04 -20.00 -5.79
CA SER A 120 -7.79 -21.09 -4.84
C SER A 120 -8.79 -22.24 -4.99
N SER A 121 -10.07 -21.92 -5.24
CA SER A 121 -11.10 -22.93 -5.48
C SER A 121 -10.97 -23.64 -6.83
N THR A 122 -10.33 -22.99 -7.82
CA THR A 122 -10.27 -23.48 -9.20
C THR A 122 -8.99 -24.26 -9.48
N LEU A 123 -7.86 -23.79 -8.97
CA LEU A 123 -6.53 -24.37 -9.22
C LEU A 123 -5.87 -24.99 -7.98
N GLY A 124 -6.52 -24.85 -6.82
CA GLY A 124 -5.95 -25.21 -5.53
C GLY A 124 -5.11 -24.08 -4.91
N PRO A 125 -4.93 -24.09 -3.58
CA PRO A 125 -4.30 -23.00 -2.83
C PRO A 125 -2.83 -22.78 -3.21
N THR A 126 -2.10 -23.84 -3.58
CA THR A 126 -0.69 -23.76 -3.97
C THR A 126 -0.51 -23.00 -5.28
N MET A 127 -1.29 -23.34 -6.31
CA MET A 127 -1.23 -22.65 -7.62
C MET A 127 -1.76 -21.23 -7.52
N ALA A 128 -2.81 -21.00 -6.74
CA ALA A 128 -3.30 -19.65 -6.46
C ALA A 128 -2.21 -18.78 -5.82
N LYS A 129 -1.48 -19.32 -4.84
CA LYS A 129 -0.36 -18.61 -4.22
C LYS A 129 0.78 -18.34 -5.20
N VAL A 130 1.18 -19.31 -6.03
CA VAL A 130 2.24 -19.11 -7.04
C VAL A 130 1.87 -18.04 -8.06
N ILE A 131 0.62 -18.02 -8.53
CA ILE A 131 0.11 -17.02 -9.46
C ILE A 131 0.08 -15.63 -8.78
N THR A 132 -0.41 -15.55 -7.54
CA THR A 132 -0.50 -14.28 -6.79
C THR A 132 0.89 -13.75 -6.39
N ASP A 133 1.82 -14.62 -5.98
CA ASP A 133 3.20 -14.28 -5.62
C ASP A 133 4.04 -13.92 -6.85
N GLY A 134 3.86 -14.64 -7.98
CA GLY A 134 4.50 -14.32 -9.25
C GLY A 134 4.05 -12.97 -9.81
N MET A 135 2.80 -12.56 -9.53
CA MET A 135 2.25 -11.26 -9.93
C MET A 135 2.75 -10.09 -9.07
N THR A 136 3.11 -10.34 -7.81
CA THR A 136 3.65 -9.30 -6.89
C THR A 136 5.17 -9.16 -6.97
N LYS A 137 5.89 -10.16 -7.50
CA LYS A 137 7.34 -10.12 -7.70
C LYS A 137 7.79 -9.76 -9.13
N GLY A 138 6.86 -9.57 -10.06
CA GLY A 138 7.14 -9.36 -11.49
C GLY A 138 7.63 -7.97 -11.90
N LYS A 139 8.59 -7.37 -11.19
CA LYS A 139 9.48 -6.29 -11.68
C LYS A 139 10.78 -6.32 -10.90
N GLY A 140 11.65 -7.28 -11.20
CA GLY A 140 12.98 -7.28 -10.60
C GLY A 140 13.77 -8.55 -10.84
N GLU A 141 13.74 -9.13 -12.04
CA GLU A 141 14.76 -10.09 -12.46
C GLU A 141 14.62 -10.35 -13.96
N GLY A 142 15.29 -9.49 -14.74
CA GLY A 142 15.57 -9.69 -16.15
C GLY A 142 16.98 -9.15 -16.39
N LYS A 143 17.97 -9.99 -16.06
CA LYS A 143 19.34 -9.89 -16.56
C LYS A 143 19.62 -11.14 -17.39
#